data_AF-A0A7S1C047-F1
#
_entry.id   AF-A0A7S1C047-F1
#
_cell.length_a   1.000
_cell.length_b   1.000
_cell.length_c   1.000
_cell.angle_alpha   90.00
_cell.angle_beta   90.00
_cell.angle_gamma   90.00
#
_symmetry.space_group_name_H-M   'P 1'
#
loop_
_entity.id
_entity.type
_entity.pdbx_description
1 polymer ?
#
loop_
_entity_poly.entity_id
_entity_poly.type
_entity_poly.pdbx_seq_one_letter_code
_entity_poly.pdbx_strand_id
1 'polypeptide(L)'
;QWKGECWCGNDSYSKHGPSTGCDCMGPNVGAWKQCVYEKKPSNFLGCYADAADRALPVLKGSSKSVDQCSDLCDGYKYFARQWKGECWCGNDSYSKHGSSTGCDCMGPNVGAWKQCVYEKKPSNFLGCYADAADRALPVLKGSSKSVDQCSDLCDGYKYFARQWKGECWCGNDSYSK
;
A
#
# COMPACT_ATOMS: atom_id res chain seq x y z
N GLN A 1 30.73 6.38 8.37
CA GLN A 1 29.46 6.91 7.84
C GLN A 1 29.73 8.29 7.28
N TRP A 2 29.49 8.49 5.98
CA TRP A 2 29.64 9.79 5.30
C TRP A 2 28.30 10.55 5.32
N LYS A 3 28.32 11.87 5.11
CA LYS A 3 27.09 12.68 5.07
C LYS A 3 26.20 12.25 3.91
N GLY A 4 24.96 11.87 4.21
CA GLY A 4 23.90 11.62 3.20
C GLY A 4 23.72 10.16 2.75
N GLU A 5 24.35 9.18 3.39
CA GLU A 5 24.18 7.76 3.05
C GLU A 5 22.86 7.19 3.60
N CYS A 6 22.10 6.49 2.76
CA CYS A 6 20.93 5.71 3.16
C CYS A 6 21.22 4.22 3.00
N TRP A 7 21.03 3.44 4.06
CA TRP A 7 21.34 2.01 4.09
C TRP A 7 20.04 1.20 4.16
N CYS A 8 19.88 0.24 3.26
CA CYS A 8 18.76 -0.70 3.24
C CYS A 8 19.28 -2.14 3.20
N GLY A 9 18.49 -3.08 3.74
CA GLY A 9 18.82 -4.49 3.76
C GLY A 9 17.65 -5.34 4.22
N ASN A 10 17.68 -6.62 3.86
CA ASN A 10 16.67 -7.61 4.24
C ASN A 10 17.17 -8.57 5.35
N ASP A 11 18.41 -8.37 5.80
CA ASP A 11 19.08 -9.20 6.81
C ASP A 11 18.94 -8.63 8.22
N SER A 12 19.69 -9.17 9.18
CA SER A 12 19.67 -8.69 10.56
C SER A 12 20.19 -7.25 10.69
N TYR A 13 19.44 -6.39 11.38
CA TYR A 13 19.88 -5.05 11.73
C TYR A 13 20.57 -4.96 13.10
N SER A 14 20.53 -6.06 13.88
CA SER A 14 20.92 -6.10 15.29
C SER A 14 22.28 -6.78 15.55
N LYS A 15 23.09 -7.03 14.51
CA LYS A 15 24.39 -7.70 14.60
C LYS A 15 25.33 -7.12 15.67
N HIS A 16 25.26 -5.80 15.92
CA HIS A 16 26.10 -5.10 16.89
C HIS A 16 25.37 -4.73 18.18
N GLY A 17 24.17 -5.25 18.41
CA GLY A 17 23.35 -4.94 19.57
C GLY A 17 22.67 -3.56 19.53
N PRO A 18 21.84 -3.24 20.54
CA PRO A 18 21.19 -1.94 20.66
C PRO A 18 22.17 -0.84 21.10
N SER A 19 21.91 0.40 20.67
CA SER A 19 22.62 1.62 21.13
C SER A 19 21.64 2.57 21.81
N THR A 20 22.13 3.35 22.78
CA THR A 20 21.39 4.46 23.40
C THR A 20 21.77 5.82 22.80
N GLY A 21 20.94 6.84 23.00
CA GLY A 21 21.23 8.23 22.58
C GLY A 21 21.32 8.42 21.05
N CYS A 22 20.36 7.87 20.31
CA CYS A 22 20.20 8.11 18.88
C CYS A 22 19.29 9.34 18.67
N ASP A 23 19.69 10.25 17.79
CA ASP A 23 18.82 11.35 17.34
C ASP A 23 18.08 10.92 16.06
N CYS A 24 16.99 10.15 16.23
CA CYS A 24 16.26 9.56 15.10
C CYS A 24 15.40 10.55 14.31
N MET A 25 15.20 11.76 14.83
CA MET A 25 14.39 12.80 14.19
C MET A 25 15.25 13.93 13.62
N GLY A 26 16.49 14.07 14.08
CA GLY A 26 17.44 15.03 13.53
C GLY A 26 18.23 14.48 12.34
N PRO A 27 18.96 15.36 11.64
CA PRO A 27 19.77 14.99 10.47
C PRO A 27 21.01 14.15 10.82
N ASN A 28 21.37 14.03 12.11
CA ASN A 28 22.58 13.34 12.57
C ASN A 28 22.23 12.31 13.66
N VAL A 29 21.98 11.06 13.27
CA VAL A 29 21.59 9.97 14.19
C VAL A 29 22.63 9.70 15.30
N GLY A 30 23.92 9.90 15.00
CA GLY A 30 25.03 9.74 15.93
C GLY A 30 26.17 8.90 15.33
N ALA A 31 27.38 9.05 15.87
CA ALA A 31 28.57 8.35 15.36
C ALA A 31 28.42 6.83 15.51
N TRP A 32 28.47 6.10 14.38
CA TRP A 32 28.30 4.65 14.31
C TRP A 32 26.93 4.16 14.83
N LYS A 33 25.91 5.02 14.74
CA LYS A 33 24.54 4.69 15.13
C LYS A 33 23.64 4.67 13.90
N GLN A 34 22.53 3.95 14.01
CA GLN A 34 21.48 3.91 13.01
C GLN A 34 20.12 3.74 13.69
N CYS A 35 19.10 4.43 13.17
CA CYS A 35 17.70 4.21 13.53
C CYS A 35 17.10 3.33 12.44
N VAL A 36 16.72 2.11 12.82
CA VAL A 36 16.23 1.10 11.88
C VAL A 36 14.71 1.19 11.83
N TYR A 37 14.15 1.26 10.62
CA TYR A 37 12.72 1.29 10.38
C TYR A 37 12.30 0.11 9.52
N GLU A 38 11.19 -0.52 9.84
CA GLU A 38 10.59 -1.53 8.98
C GLU A 38 10.00 -0.86 7.75
N LYS A 39 10.53 -1.18 6.56
CA LYS A 39 9.97 -0.67 5.30
C LYS A 39 8.66 -1.41 5.01
N LYS A 40 7.55 -0.68 5.03
CA LYS A 40 6.24 -1.20 4.62
C LYS A 40 5.86 -0.70 3.23
N PRO A 41 5.14 -1.51 2.43
CA PRO A 41 4.54 -1.04 1.19
C PRO A 41 3.68 0.21 1.40
N SER A 42 3.67 1.13 0.43
CA SER A 42 2.93 2.40 0.54
C SER A 42 1.41 2.25 0.61
N ASN A 43 0.90 1.06 0.28
CA ASN A 43 -0.50 0.68 0.37
C ASN A 43 -0.83 -0.13 1.62
N PHE A 44 0.11 -0.30 2.55
CA PHE A 44 -0.15 -0.94 3.84
C PHE A 44 -1.08 -0.07 4.68
N LEU A 45 -2.20 -0.64 5.11
CA LEU A 45 -3.20 0.07 5.92
C LEU A 45 -2.99 -0.14 7.42
N GLY A 46 -2.53 -1.33 7.81
CA GLY A 46 -2.35 -1.65 9.23
C GLY A 46 -2.44 -3.12 9.56
N CYS A 47 -2.26 -3.40 10.86
CA CYS A 47 -2.55 -4.68 11.49
C CYS A 47 -3.97 -4.63 12.05
N TYR A 48 -4.81 -5.58 11.64
CA TYR A 48 -6.22 -5.65 12.04
C TYR A 48 -6.51 -7.01 12.66
N ALA A 49 -7.45 -7.06 13.59
CA ALA A 49 -7.91 -8.34 14.13
C ALA A 49 -8.70 -9.11 13.06
N ASP A 50 -8.76 -10.43 13.20
CA ASP A 50 -9.61 -11.31 12.41
C ASP A 50 -10.33 -12.29 13.33
N ALA A 51 -11.45 -12.84 12.87
CA ALA A 51 -12.22 -13.82 13.63
C ALA A 51 -12.81 -14.87 12.71
N ALA A 52 -13.50 -15.88 13.28
CA ALA A 52 -14.09 -16.97 12.52
C ALA A 52 -15.02 -16.47 11.40
N ASP A 53 -15.77 -15.40 11.66
CA ASP A 53 -16.40 -14.60 10.61
C ASP A 53 -15.36 -13.67 9.99
N ARG A 54 -14.63 -14.16 8.99
CA ARG A 54 -13.49 -13.47 8.37
C ARG A 54 -13.80 -12.02 7.97
N ALA A 55 -12.85 -11.11 8.22
CA ALA A 55 -12.96 -9.71 7.78
C ALA A 55 -12.90 -9.61 6.25
N LEU A 56 -11.94 -10.32 5.64
CA LEU A 56 -11.85 -10.52 4.20
C LEU A 56 -12.25 -11.97 3.89
N PRO A 57 -13.32 -12.21 3.11
CA PRO A 57 -13.95 -13.54 3.04
C PRO A 57 -13.29 -14.52 2.07
N VAL A 58 -12.43 -14.07 1.14
CA VAL A 58 -11.94 -14.92 0.04
C VAL A 58 -10.50 -15.36 0.29
N LEU A 59 -10.28 -16.64 0.57
CA LEU A 59 -8.93 -17.22 0.64
C LEU A 59 -8.42 -17.58 -0.77
N LYS A 60 -7.23 -17.10 -1.13
CA LYS A 60 -6.58 -17.42 -2.42
C LYS A 60 -5.36 -18.34 -2.32
N GLY A 61 -4.87 -18.60 -1.11
CA GLY A 61 -3.74 -19.51 -0.89
C GLY A 61 -2.99 -19.20 0.40
N SER A 62 -1.90 -19.93 0.65
CA SER A 62 -1.04 -19.79 1.82
C SER A 62 0.44 -19.81 1.46
N SER A 63 1.30 -19.49 2.44
CA SER A 63 2.76 -19.44 2.29
C SER A 63 3.22 -18.48 1.19
N LYS A 64 2.53 -17.34 1.07
CA LYS A 64 2.81 -16.31 0.08
C LYS A 64 3.45 -15.07 0.69
N SER A 65 4.27 -14.39 -0.11
CA SER A 65 4.76 -13.03 0.19
C SER A 65 3.64 -11.99 0.02
N VAL A 66 3.92 -10.75 0.39
CA VAL A 66 2.99 -9.62 0.16
C VAL A 66 2.68 -9.46 -1.33
N ASP A 67 3.71 -9.44 -2.17
CA ASP A 67 3.55 -9.25 -3.62
C ASP A 67 2.75 -10.41 -4.25
N GLN A 68 3.03 -11.65 -3.85
CA GLN A 68 2.27 -12.81 -4.31
C GLN A 68 0.79 -12.75 -3.88
N CYS A 69 0.50 -12.30 -2.65
CA CYS A 69 -0.89 -12.10 -2.23
C CYS A 69 -1.56 -10.95 -2.97
N SER A 70 -0.82 -9.88 -3.29
CA SER A 70 -1.34 -8.83 -4.16
C SER A 70 -1.80 -9.46 -5.48
N ASP A 71 -0.92 -10.14 -6.20
CA ASP A 71 -1.24 -10.72 -7.52
C ASP A 71 -2.43 -11.70 -7.44
N LEU A 72 -2.45 -12.57 -6.43
CA LEU A 72 -3.55 -13.53 -6.24
C LEU A 72 -4.91 -12.88 -5.95
N CYS A 73 -4.90 -11.68 -5.37
CA CYS A 73 -6.08 -10.89 -5.05
C CYS A 73 -6.41 -9.83 -6.12
N ASP A 74 -5.90 -9.97 -7.35
CA ASP A 74 -6.34 -9.14 -8.46
C ASP A 74 -7.87 -9.13 -8.60
N GLY A 75 -8.43 -7.95 -8.87
CA GLY A 75 -9.87 -7.70 -8.90
C GLY A 75 -10.53 -7.41 -7.54
N TYR A 76 -9.80 -7.50 -6.42
CA TYR A 76 -10.28 -7.07 -5.10
C TYR A 76 -9.72 -5.71 -4.68
N LYS A 77 -10.46 -4.97 -3.86
CA LYS A 77 -10.01 -3.68 -3.31
C LYS A 77 -8.97 -3.83 -2.20
N TYR A 78 -9.06 -4.91 -1.42
CA TYR A 78 -8.16 -5.18 -0.31
C TYR A 78 -7.63 -6.61 -0.39
N PHE A 79 -6.40 -6.77 0.06
CA PHE A 79 -5.87 -8.08 0.42
C PHE A 79 -5.21 -8.01 1.78
N ALA A 80 -5.12 -9.16 2.45
CA ALA A 80 -4.43 -9.27 3.71
C ALA A 80 -3.63 -10.56 3.81
N ARG A 81 -2.49 -10.47 4.51
CA ARG A 81 -1.73 -11.65 4.94
C ARG A 81 -2.13 -12.03 6.35
N GLN A 82 -2.38 -13.31 6.60
CA GLN A 82 -2.63 -13.86 7.95
C GLN A 82 -1.83 -15.14 8.19
N TRP A 83 -1.57 -15.48 9.46
CA TRP A 83 -0.90 -16.71 9.87
C TRP A 83 0.37 -16.96 9.05
N LYS A 84 0.62 -18.20 8.59
CA LYS A 84 1.77 -18.59 7.78
C LYS A 84 1.64 -18.16 6.30
N GLY A 85 1.30 -16.89 6.07
CA GLY A 85 1.21 -16.26 4.74
C GLY A 85 -0.05 -16.62 3.95
N GLU A 86 -1.19 -16.79 4.61
CA GLU A 86 -2.51 -16.88 3.97
C GLU A 86 -2.86 -15.57 3.25
N CYS A 87 -3.39 -15.65 2.03
CA CYS A 87 -3.88 -14.50 1.27
C CYS A 87 -5.39 -14.42 1.35
N TRP A 88 -5.91 -13.45 2.09
CA TRP A 88 -7.34 -13.15 2.17
C TRP A 88 -7.66 -11.93 1.32
N CYS A 89 -8.69 -11.98 0.49
CA CYS A 89 -9.13 -10.88 -0.36
C CYS A 89 -10.56 -10.47 -0.05
N GLY A 90 -10.88 -9.22 -0.32
CA GLY A 90 -12.25 -8.71 -0.22
C GLY A 90 -12.33 -7.26 -0.65
N ASN A 91 -13.55 -6.77 -0.79
CA ASN A 91 -13.80 -5.41 -1.26
C ASN A 91 -14.09 -4.42 -0.13
N ASP A 92 -14.44 -4.93 1.05
CA ASP A 92 -14.91 -4.15 2.20
C ASP A 92 -14.55 -4.86 3.51
N SER A 93 -14.92 -4.25 4.64
CA SER A 93 -14.94 -4.88 5.97
C SER A 93 -13.62 -5.39 6.55
N TYR A 94 -12.47 -5.07 5.93
CA TYR A 94 -11.14 -5.47 6.43
C TYR A 94 -10.87 -5.06 7.88
N SER A 95 -11.50 -3.98 8.35
CA SER A 95 -11.34 -3.43 9.69
C SER A 95 -12.49 -3.77 10.64
N LYS A 96 -13.42 -4.64 10.26
CA LYS A 96 -14.66 -4.89 11.02
C LYS A 96 -14.43 -5.39 12.45
N HIS A 97 -13.29 -6.02 12.71
CA HIS A 97 -12.88 -6.54 14.03
C HIS A 97 -11.95 -5.58 14.78
N GLY A 98 -11.74 -4.37 14.25
CA GLY A 98 -10.86 -3.36 14.83
C GLY A 98 -9.38 -3.57 14.55
N SER A 99 -8.59 -2.60 14.99
CA SER A 99 -7.12 -2.65 14.88
C SER A 99 -6.53 -3.68 15.83
N SER A 100 -5.39 -4.26 15.44
CA SER A 100 -4.61 -5.17 16.26
C SER A 100 -3.13 -4.74 16.26
N THR A 101 -2.32 -5.40 17.08
CA THR A 101 -0.88 -5.11 17.20
C THR A 101 -0.06 -6.40 17.13
N GLY A 102 1.25 -6.23 16.90
CA GLY A 102 2.20 -7.35 16.86
C GLY A 102 2.01 -8.28 15.65
N CYS A 103 1.44 -7.81 14.54
CA CYS A 103 1.50 -8.54 13.28
C CYS A 103 2.93 -8.49 12.73
N ASP A 104 3.46 -9.64 12.33
CA ASP A 104 4.73 -9.72 11.59
C ASP A 104 4.44 -9.70 10.08
N CYS A 105 4.22 -8.50 9.55
CA CYS A 105 3.71 -8.31 8.18
C CYS A 105 4.68 -8.72 7.08
N MET A 106 5.98 -8.65 7.37
CA MET A 106 7.04 -8.98 6.42
C MET A 106 7.61 -10.38 6.65
N GLY A 107 7.41 -10.96 7.83
CA GLY A 107 7.88 -12.29 8.14
C GLY A 107 7.02 -13.44 7.59
N PRO A 108 7.44 -14.68 7.88
CA PRO A 108 6.79 -15.89 7.42
C PRO A 108 5.49 -16.20 8.19
N ASN A 109 5.29 -15.61 9.37
CA ASN A 109 4.10 -15.83 10.18
C ASN A 109 3.55 -14.51 10.76
N VAL A 110 2.51 -13.99 10.11
CA VAL A 110 1.83 -12.76 10.53
C VAL A 110 1.20 -12.90 11.92
N GLY A 111 0.74 -14.11 12.26
CA GLY A 111 0.13 -14.46 13.53
C GLY A 111 -1.35 -14.88 13.42
N ALA A 112 -1.87 -15.44 14.52
CA ALA A 112 -3.22 -15.99 14.57
C ALA A 112 -4.26 -14.89 14.75
N TRP A 113 -5.39 -14.98 14.05
CA TRP A 113 -6.54 -14.08 14.20
C TRP A 113 -6.19 -12.60 14.11
N LYS A 114 -5.18 -12.29 13.30
CA LYS A 114 -4.76 -10.94 12.94
C LYS A 114 -4.16 -10.97 11.55
N GLN A 115 -4.34 -9.87 10.83
CA GLN A 115 -3.97 -9.79 9.43
C GLN A 115 -3.34 -8.43 9.12
N CYS A 116 -2.33 -8.46 8.26
CA CYS A 116 -1.74 -7.25 7.69
C CYS A 116 -2.51 -6.91 6.43
N VAL A 117 -3.24 -5.80 6.46
CA VAL A 117 -4.12 -5.39 5.37
C VAL A 117 -3.43 -4.38 4.47
N TYR A 118 -3.64 -4.54 3.18
CA TYR A 118 -3.14 -3.70 2.12
C TYR A 118 -4.29 -3.29 1.18
N GLU A 119 -4.29 -2.04 0.75
CA GLU A 119 -5.19 -1.57 -0.30
C GLU A 119 -4.61 -1.91 -1.67
N LYS A 120 -5.38 -2.52 -2.55
CA LYS A 120 -4.97 -2.66 -3.94
C LYS A 120 -5.20 -1.33 -4.65
N LYS A 121 -4.11 -0.83 -5.23
CA LYS A 121 -4.16 0.24 -6.21
C LYS A 121 -3.91 -0.40 -7.58
N PRO A 122 -4.61 0.04 -8.63
CA PRO A 122 -4.28 -0.34 -10.00
C PRO A 122 -2.78 -0.13 -10.26
N SER A 123 -2.15 -1.01 -11.02
CA SER A 123 -0.70 -0.94 -11.31
C SER A 123 -0.29 0.36 -11.99
N ASN A 124 -1.22 1.02 -12.70
CA ASN A 124 -1.05 2.32 -13.35
C ASN A 124 -1.44 3.51 -12.45
N PHE A 125 -1.73 3.31 -11.16
CA PHE A 125 -2.04 4.40 -10.25
C PHE A 125 -0.77 5.20 -9.90
N LEU A 126 -0.61 6.38 -10.50
CA LEU A 126 0.53 7.25 -10.27
C LEU A 126 0.44 8.04 -8.96
N GLY A 127 -0.78 8.34 -8.50
CA GLY A 127 -1.01 9.14 -7.29
C GLY A 127 -2.37 9.83 -7.27
N CYS A 128 -2.69 10.47 -6.14
CA CYS A 128 -3.81 11.39 -6.01
C CYS A 128 -3.25 12.81 -6.10
N TYR A 129 -3.55 13.52 -7.18
CA TYR A 129 -3.04 14.86 -7.46
C TYR A 129 -4.14 15.89 -7.24
N ALA A 130 -3.75 17.08 -6.77
CA ALA A 130 -4.67 18.21 -6.68
C ALA A 130 -5.16 18.61 -8.08
N ASP A 131 -6.42 19.03 -8.15
CA ASP A 131 -7.03 19.58 -9.36
C ASP A 131 -7.67 20.92 -9.04
N ALA A 132 -7.74 21.80 -10.03
CA ALA A 132 -8.20 23.18 -9.88
C ALA A 132 -9.09 23.62 -11.05
N ALA A 133 -9.56 24.86 -11.03
CA ALA A 133 -10.49 25.39 -12.03
C ALA A 133 -9.92 25.34 -13.46
N ASP A 134 -8.60 25.38 -13.61
CA ASP A 134 -7.88 25.29 -14.88
C ASP A 134 -7.60 23.85 -15.33
N ARG A 135 -8.05 22.84 -14.58
CA ARG A 135 -8.00 21.39 -14.85
C ARG A 135 -6.62 20.84 -15.21
N ALA A 136 -6.10 19.96 -14.35
CA ALA A 136 -4.85 19.26 -14.62
C ALA A 136 -4.93 18.36 -15.88
N LEU A 137 -6.07 17.71 -16.11
CA LEU A 137 -6.36 16.97 -17.34
C LEU A 137 -7.50 17.66 -18.08
N PRO A 138 -7.31 18.12 -19.33
CA PRO A 138 -8.22 19.07 -19.96
C PRO A 138 -9.48 18.46 -20.61
N VAL A 139 -9.52 17.14 -20.86
CA VAL A 139 -10.60 16.52 -21.65
C VAL A 139 -11.54 15.69 -20.77
N LEU A 140 -12.77 16.15 -20.57
CA LEU A 140 -13.83 15.33 -19.97
C LEU A 140 -14.42 14.37 -21.00
N LYS A 141 -14.36 13.06 -20.75
CA LYS A 141 -14.95 12.02 -21.63
C LYS A 141 -16.28 11.46 -21.14
N GLY A 142 -16.67 11.75 -19.90
CA GLY A 142 -17.91 11.27 -19.32
C GLY A 142 -17.77 10.99 -17.82
N SER A 143 -18.60 10.11 -17.28
CA SER A 143 -18.53 9.69 -15.88
C SER A 143 -18.69 8.18 -15.74
N SER A 144 -17.96 7.59 -14.80
CA SER A 144 -17.94 6.16 -14.49
C SER A 144 -17.69 5.89 -12.99
N LYS A 145 -18.19 4.74 -12.52
CA LYS A 145 -17.97 4.25 -11.16
C LYS A 145 -16.70 3.41 -10.99
N SER A 146 -16.04 2.99 -12.08
CA SER A 146 -14.79 2.19 -12.00
C SER A 146 -13.59 2.87 -12.69
N VAL A 147 -12.39 2.44 -12.30
CA VAL A 147 -11.13 2.89 -12.92
C VAL A 147 -11.04 2.40 -14.36
N ASP A 148 -11.31 1.12 -14.59
CA ASP A 148 -11.19 0.47 -15.91
C ASP A 148 -12.07 1.16 -16.95
N GLN A 149 -13.33 1.46 -16.61
CA GLN A 149 -14.24 2.16 -17.53
C GLN A 149 -13.76 3.59 -17.85
N CYS A 150 -13.14 4.30 -16.91
CA CYS A 150 -12.54 5.60 -17.24
C CYS A 150 -11.27 5.45 -18.09
N SER A 151 -10.52 4.36 -17.92
CA SER A 151 -9.40 4.03 -18.80
C SER A 151 -9.90 3.85 -20.23
N ASP A 152 -10.92 3.01 -20.44
CA ASP A 152 -11.51 2.74 -21.76
C ASP A 152 -12.07 4.02 -22.42
N LEU A 153 -12.76 4.88 -21.65
CA LEU A 153 -13.28 6.16 -22.15
C LEU A 153 -12.16 7.12 -22.60
N CYS A 154 -10.98 6.99 -21.99
CA CYS A 154 -9.80 7.78 -22.29
C CYS A 154 -8.84 7.07 -23.27
N ASP A 155 -9.29 6.04 -23.99
CA ASP A 155 -8.49 5.40 -25.04
C ASP A 155 -7.92 6.45 -26.01
N GLY A 156 -6.60 6.37 -26.24
CA GLY A 156 -5.84 7.34 -27.05
C GLY A 156 -5.23 8.50 -26.26
N TYR A 157 -5.46 8.60 -24.94
CA TYR A 157 -4.76 9.53 -24.06
C TYR A 157 -3.70 8.82 -23.22
N LYS A 158 -2.64 9.55 -22.85
CA LYS A 158 -1.56 9.03 -21.99
C LYS A 158 -2.00 8.88 -20.53
N TYR A 159 -2.84 9.79 -20.06
CA TYR A 159 -3.30 9.86 -18.67
C TYR A 159 -4.81 9.96 -18.61
N PHE A 160 -5.37 9.38 -17.56
CA PHE A 160 -6.75 9.58 -17.16
C PHE A 160 -6.83 9.77 -15.64
N ALA A 161 -7.81 10.53 -15.19
CA ALA A 161 -8.11 10.74 -13.78
C ALA A 161 -9.61 10.67 -13.54
N ARG A 162 -9.96 10.16 -12.36
CA ARG A 162 -11.34 10.16 -11.88
C ARG A 162 -11.55 11.32 -10.92
N GLN A 163 -12.66 12.03 -11.07
CA GLN A 163 -13.02 13.12 -10.17
C GLN A 163 -14.50 13.09 -9.78
N TRP A 164 -15.00 14.23 -9.30
CA TRP A 164 -16.32 14.47 -8.72
C TRP A 164 -17.42 13.63 -9.38
N LYS A 165 -18.16 12.87 -8.57
CA LYS A 165 -19.25 11.99 -9.03
C LYS A 165 -18.87 10.98 -10.14
N GLY A 166 -17.59 10.65 -10.26
CA GLY A 166 -17.09 9.65 -11.20
C GLY A 166 -16.66 10.21 -12.56
N GLU A 167 -16.56 11.53 -12.74
CA GLU A 167 -16.04 12.13 -13.99
C GLU A 167 -14.70 11.53 -14.41
N CYS A 168 -14.55 11.25 -15.72
CA CYS A 168 -13.33 10.75 -16.34
C CYS A 168 -12.68 11.88 -17.15
N TRP A 169 -11.55 12.38 -16.67
CA TRP A 169 -10.75 13.41 -17.31
C TRP A 169 -9.51 12.79 -17.95
N CYS A 170 -9.16 13.17 -19.17
CA CYS A 170 -8.06 12.62 -19.94
C CYS A 170 -7.10 13.72 -20.40
N GLY A 171 -5.83 13.35 -20.60
CA GLY A 171 -4.81 14.27 -21.09
C GLY A 171 -3.50 13.55 -21.44
N ASN A 172 -2.61 14.24 -22.13
CA ASN A 172 -1.30 13.70 -22.54
C ASN A 172 -0.14 14.24 -21.71
N ASP A 173 -0.40 15.29 -20.93
CA ASP A 173 0.58 15.98 -20.11
C ASP A 173 0.21 15.82 -18.64
N SER A 174 1.24 15.71 -17.80
CA SER A 174 1.09 15.74 -16.35
C SER A 174 1.37 17.17 -15.88
N TYR A 175 0.35 18.02 -15.81
CA TYR A 175 0.50 19.37 -15.25
C TYR A 175 0.44 19.29 -13.72
N SER A 176 1.60 19.11 -13.07
CA SER A 176 1.74 19.47 -11.65
C SER A 176 2.10 20.95 -11.59
N LYS A 177 1.13 21.81 -11.27
CA LYS A 177 1.45 23.18 -10.84
C LYS A 177 1.87 23.18 -9.37
#